data_AF-A0A7S0ABZ7-F1
#
_entry.id   AF-A0A7S0ABZ7-F1
#
_cell.length_a   1.000
_cell.length_b   1.000
_cell.length_c   1.000
_cell.angle_alpha   90.00
_cell.angle_beta   90.00
_cell.angle_gamma   90.00
#
_symmetry.space_group_name_H-M   'P 1'
#
loop_
_entity.id
_entity.type
_entity.pdbx_description
1 polymer ?
#
loop_
_entity_poly.entity_id
_entity_poly.type
_entity_poly.pdbx_seq_one_letter_code
_entity_poly.pdbx_strand_id
1 'polypeptide(L)'
;MTLFAKGAEEEAKLDVPSAEAFKQEHEAAIKAKEDEASALSGKENKKARTEVGKQVAAMKADPKYIDACKVAKGLAPPNGNFQIAGAPKKAEATAVASAVASAAAEPEVAAKGSKKARDAKASKTESAGLSKAERDELEKLKADIIARKAELKAAGRTGGECNRDEQVVTWVARMNELKAKEDPSLAEAGKDAGKPKKKGGTLSSAQQAGLERMKADLAEYRLQLVNEFGYSKKDIEADPDFLDKKKAIKALEGGK
;
A
#
# COMPACT_ATOMS: atom_id res chain seq x y z
N MET A 1 6.07 -52.58 -1.45
CA MET A 1 7.03 -52.20 -2.50
C MET A 1 6.43 -51.04 -3.29
N THR A 2 7.12 -49.92 -3.18
CA THR A 2 7.00 -48.63 -3.87
C THR A 2 6.73 -48.72 -5.37
N LEU A 3 5.75 -47.96 -5.87
CA LEU A 3 5.85 -47.23 -7.13
C LEU A 3 5.06 -45.92 -7.01
N PHE A 4 5.77 -44.87 -6.56
CA PHE A 4 5.35 -43.48 -6.71
C PHE A 4 5.35 -43.15 -8.21
N ALA A 5 4.16 -42.92 -8.78
CA ALA A 5 4.03 -42.22 -10.05
C ALA A 5 4.34 -40.74 -9.82
N LYS A 6 5.64 -40.42 -9.86
CA LYS A 6 6.18 -39.07 -9.94
C LYS A 6 5.74 -38.50 -11.29
N GLY A 7 4.69 -37.69 -11.28
CA GLY A 7 4.41 -36.75 -12.35
C GLY A 7 5.59 -35.78 -12.41
N ALA A 8 6.59 -36.13 -13.22
CA ALA A 8 7.67 -35.24 -13.56
C ALA A 8 7.07 -34.10 -14.39
N GLU A 9 6.88 -32.99 -13.68
CA GLU A 9 6.96 -31.64 -14.17
C GLU A 9 7.75 -31.57 -15.48
N GLU A 10 7.12 -31.03 -16.51
CA GLU A 10 7.83 -30.43 -17.62
C GLU A 10 8.65 -29.28 -17.04
N GLU A 11 9.88 -29.58 -16.59
CA GLU A 11 10.88 -28.61 -16.18
C GLU A 11 11.10 -27.68 -17.37
N ALA A 12 10.38 -26.55 -17.35
CA ALA A 12 10.85 -25.36 -18.03
C ALA A 12 12.30 -25.18 -17.57
N LYS A 13 13.27 -25.36 -18.47
CA LYS A 13 14.67 -25.09 -18.18
C LYS A 13 14.79 -23.60 -17.88
N LEU A 14 14.71 -23.23 -16.61
CA LEU A 14 14.81 -21.85 -16.16
C LEU A 14 16.28 -21.54 -15.88
N ASP A 15 16.72 -20.36 -16.33
CA ASP A 15 18.03 -19.81 -16.05
C ASP A 15 18.04 -19.19 -14.65
N VAL A 16 18.05 -20.07 -13.65
CA VAL A 16 18.14 -19.72 -12.23
C VAL A 16 19.38 -18.86 -11.91
N PRO A 17 20.61 -19.21 -12.36
CA PRO A 17 21.79 -18.41 -12.00
C PRO A 17 21.71 -16.97 -12.55
N SER A 18 21.24 -16.78 -13.79
CA SER A 18 21.08 -15.42 -14.35
C SER A 18 19.94 -14.64 -13.68
N ALA A 19 18.87 -15.32 -13.29
CA ALA A 19 17.77 -14.71 -12.53
C ALA A 19 18.23 -14.26 -11.14
N GLU A 20 19.01 -15.07 -10.43
CA GLU A 20 19.55 -14.72 -9.11
C GLU A 20 20.54 -13.56 -9.18
N ALA A 21 21.44 -13.55 -10.16
CA ALA A 21 22.38 -12.45 -10.38
C ALA A 21 21.63 -11.13 -10.67
N PHE A 22 20.64 -11.17 -11.57
CA PHE A 22 19.82 -10.00 -11.88
C PHE A 22 19.03 -9.51 -10.66
N LYS A 23 18.43 -10.43 -9.89
CA LYS A 23 17.70 -10.09 -8.67
C LYS A 23 18.62 -9.39 -7.66
N GLN A 24 19.82 -9.92 -7.42
CA GLN A 24 20.76 -9.34 -6.45
C GLN A 24 21.23 -7.94 -6.85
N GLU A 25 21.60 -7.75 -8.12
CA GLU A 25 22.01 -6.43 -8.63
C GLU A 25 20.84 -5.43 -8.56
N HIS A 26 19.65 -5.86 -8.95
CA HIS A 26 18.46 -5.02 -8.97
C HIS A 26 17.97 -4.66 -7.55
N GLU A 27 18.08 -5.58 -6.59
CA GLU A 27 17.82 -5.31 -5.17
C GLU A 27 18.87 -4.38 -4.57
N ALA A 28 20.15 -4.51 -4.95
CA ALA A 28 21.19 -3.57 -4.54
C ALA A 28 20.92 -2.15 -5.08
N ALA A 29 20.48 -2.02 -6.33
CA ALA A 29 20.12 -0.74 -6.93
C ALA A 29 18.87 -0.11 -6.29
N ILE A 30 17.85 -0.93 -5.99
CA ILE A 30 16.66 -0.51 -5.23
C ILE A 30 17.07 0.01 -3.86
N LYS A 31 17.90 -0.75 -3.13
CA LYS A 31 18.37 -0.39 -1.80
C LYS A 31 19.18 0.90 -1.81
N ALA A 32 20.10 1.06 -2.75
CA ALA A 32 20.88 2.30 -2.91
C ALA A 32 19.98 3.53 -3.15
N LYS A 33 18.92 3.39 -3.95
CA LYS A 33 17.94 4.47 -4.16
C LYS A 33 17.03 4.71 -2.95
N GLU A 34 16.69 3.68 -2.19
CA GLU A 34 15.97 3.84 -0.92
C GLU A 34 16.81 4.56 0.15
N ASP A 35 18.11 4.27 0.19
CA ASP A 35 19.08 4.98 1.03
C ASP A 35 19.26 6.43 0.57
N GLU A 36 19.34 6.70 -0.74
CA GLU A 36 19.38 8.06 -1.30
C GLU A 36 18.09 8.84 -0.98
N ALA A 37 16.92 8.22 -1.12
CA ALA A 37 15.64 8.83 -0.74
C ALA A 37 15.55 9.13 0.77
N SER A 38 16.21 8.32 1.60
CA SER A 38 16.28 8.52 3.04
C SER A 38 17.30 9.61 3.41
N ALA A 39 18.40 9.72 2.67
CA ALA A 39 19.39 10.78 2.80
C ALA A 39 18.86 12.15 2.33
N LEU A 40 18.00 12.18 1.30
CA LEU A 40 17.27 13.35 0.80
C LEU A 40 16.14 13.80 1.75
N SER A 41 16.51 14.00 3.00
CA SER A 41 15.66 14.56 4.05
C SER A 41 15.55 16.10 3.94
N GLY A 42 14.58 16.69 4.65
CA GLY A 42 14.32 18.14 4.63
C GLY A 42 13.19 18.57 3.69
N LYS A 43 12.55 19.71 4.00
CA LYS A 43 11.36 20.22 3.28
C LYS A 43 11.67 20.58 1.82
N GLU A 44 12.92 20.95 1.56
CA GLU A 44 13.46 21.43 0.28
C GLU A 44 13.66 20.27 -0.72
N ASN A 45 13.98 19.07 -0.20
CA ASN A 45 14.25 17.87 -0.99
C ASN A 45 12.99 17.01 -1.24
N LYS A 46 11.81 17.49 -0.85
CA LYS A 46 10.54 16.73 -0.97
C LYS A 46 10.27 16.25 -2.40
N LYS A 47 10.55 17.09 -3.41
CA LYS A 47 10.39 16.71 -4.82
C LYS A 47 11.37 15.60 -5.23
N ALA A 48 12.65 15.75 -4.87
CA ALA A 48 13.68 14.75 -5.16
C ALA A 48 13.38 13.40 -4.48
N ARG A 49 13.02 13.40 -3.19
CA ARG A 49 12.60 12.20 -2.47
C ARG A 49 11.40 11.51 -3.09
N THR A 50 10.43 12.29 -3.58
CA THR A 50 9.25 11.74 -4.26
C THR A 50 9.63 11.11 -5.60
N GLU A 51 10.55 11.72 -6.36
CA GLU A 51 11.02 11.16 -7.63
C GLU A 51 11.82 9.88 -7.42
N VAL A 52 12.74 9.85 -6.45
CA VAL A 52 13.49 8.65 -6.11
C VAL A 52 12.55 7.54 -5.63
N GLY A 53 11.52 7.88 -4.84
CA GLY A 53 10.49 6.92 -4.43
C GLY A 53 9.67 6.35 -5.60
N LYS A 54 9.38 7.15 -6.64
CA LYS A 54 8.76 6.65 -7.87
C LYS A 54 9.70 5.73 -8.64
N GLN A 55 10.99 6.05 -8.71
CA GLN A 55 11.98 5.20 -9.38
C GLN A 55 12.14 3.85 -8.66
N VAL A 56 12.17 3.85 -7.32
CA VAL A 56 12.16 2.62 -6.51
C VAL A 56 10.90 1.80 -6.79
N ALA A 57 9.73 2.44 -6.85
CA ALA A 57 8.48 1.75 -7.17
C ALA A 57 8.47 1.17 -8.58
N ALA A 58 8.97 1.90 -9.58
CA ALA A 58 9.11 1.43 -10.95
C ALA A 58 10.07 0.24 -11.06
N MET A 59 11.20 0.29 -10.33
CA MET A 59 12.15 -0.83 -10.25
C MET A 59 11.51 -2.08 -9.61
N LYS A 60 10.71 -1.92 -8.55
CA LYS A 60 10.00 -3.07 -7.95
C LYS A 60 8.89 -3.64 -8.84
N ALA A 61 8.34 -2.83 -9.74
CA ALA A 61 7.32 -3.23 -10.69
C ALA A 61 7.90 -3.75 -12.02
N ASP A 62 9.22 -3.77 -12.18
CA ASP A 62 9.87 -4.19 -13.40
C ASP A 62 9.53 -5.67 -13.71
N PRO A 63 8.98 -5.99 -14.90
CA PRO A 63 8.57 -7.35 -15.26
C PRO A 63 9.71 -8.37 -15.20
N LYS A 64 10.95 -7.94 -15.51
CA LYS A 64 12.13 -8.80 -15.45
C LYS A 64 12.55 -9.03 -14.00
N TYR A 65 12.43 -8.05 -13.11
CA TYR A 65 12.64 -8.24 -11.67
C TYR A 65 11.59 -9.16 -11.03
N ILE A 66 10.31 -9.01 -11.42
CA ILE A 66 9.22 -9.89 -10.99
C ILE A 66 9.49 -11.33 -11.43
N ASP A 67 9.86 -11.54 -12.70
CA ASP A 67 10.22 -12.85 -13.23
C ASP A 67 11.46 -13.42 -12.54
N ALA A 68 12.50 -12.63 -12.30
CA ALA A 68 13.69 -13.04 -11.57
C ALA A 68 13.36 -13.52 -10.15
N CYS A 69 12.46 -12.81 -9.46
CA CYS A 69 11.96 -13.21 -8.14
C CYS A 69 11.14 -14.50 -8.16
N LYS A 70 10.45 -14.79 -9.27
CA LYS A 70 9.67 -16.02 -9.46
C LYS A 70 10.59 -17.20 -9.80
N VAL A 71 11.53 -16.99 -10.71
CA VAL A 71 12.53 -17.99 -11.15
C VAL A 71 13.44 -18.37 -9.99
N ALA A 72 13.92 -17.41 -9.18
CA ALA A 72 14.68 -17.68 -7.96
C ALA A 72 13.90 -18.48 -6.89
N LYS A 73 12.56 -18.54 -7.01
CA LYS A 73 11.67 -19.36 -6.15
C LYS A 73 11.27 -20.68 -6.81
N GLY A 74 11.84 -21.03 -7.96
CA GLY A 74 11.48 -22.20 -8.74
C GLY A 74 10.09 -22.12 -9.40
N LEU A 75 9.53 -20.91 -9.54
CA LEU A 75 8.25 -20.68 -10.20
C LEU A 75 8.45 -20.21 -11.63
N ALA A 76 7.51 -20.57 -12.52
CA ALA A 76 7.53 -20.12 -13.90
C ALA A 76 7.47 -18.58 -14.00
N PRO A 77 8.30 -17.96 -14.84
CA PRO A 77 8.31 -16.52 -15.06
C PRO A 77 7.05 -16.09 -15.84
N PRO A 78 6.16 -15.26 -15.28
CA PRO A 78 4.92 -14.86 -15.95
C PRO A 78 5.16 -14.07 -17.25
N ASN A 79 6.28 -13.35 -17.37
CA ASN A 79 6.61 -12.60 -18.58
C ASN A 79 7.63 -13.32 -19.49
N GLY A 80 7.96 -14.59 -19.18
CA GLY A 80 8.85 -15.41 -19.99
C GLY A 80 10.34 -15.04 -19.91
N ASN A 81 10.76 -14.16 -19.00
CA ASN A 81 12.18 -13.86 -18.80
C ASN A 81 12.89 -15.04 -18.13
N PHE A 82 14.18 -15.24 -18.44
CA PHE A 82 15.01 -16.33 -17.89
C PHE A 82 14.56 -17.75 -18.26
N GLN A 83 13.85 -17.92 -19.37
CA GLN A 83 13.61 -19.24 -19.97
C GLN A 83 14.78 -19.62 -20.89
N ILE A 84 15.43 -20.75 -20.64
CA ILE A 84 16.47 -21.32 -21.51
C ILE A 84 15.74 -21.95 -22.71
N ALA A 85 16.09 -21.51 -23.91
CA ALA A 85 15.41 -21.89 -25.15
C ALA A 85 15.18 -23.42 -25.26
N GLY A 86 13.91 -23.82 -25.38
CA GLY A 86 13.48 -25.22 -25.47
C GLY A 86 11.98 -25.48 -25.15
N ALA A 87 11.29 -24.54 -24.51
CA ALA A 87 9.84 -24.60 -24.28
C ALA A 87 9.09 -23.66 -25.26
N PRO A 88 7.91 -24.04 -25.77
CA PRO A 88 7.28 -23.37 -26.92
C PRO A 88 6.90 -21.93 -26.59
N LYS A 89 7.48 -21.00 -27.37
CA LYS A 89 7.02 -19.62 -27.49
C LYS A 89 5.55 -19.61 -27.92
N LYS A 90 4.64 -19.13 -27.08
CA LYS A 90 3.43 -18.48 -27.58
C LYS A 90 3.72 -16.99 -27.73
N ALA A 91 4.40 -16.68 -28.82
CA ALA A 91 4.46 -15.32 -29.35
C ALA A 91 3.25 -15.12 -30.26
N GLU A 92 2.39 -14.14 -29.95
CA GLU A 92 1.82 -13.33 -31.00
C GLU A 92 2.54 -11.97 -30.95
N ALA A 93 3.21 -11.70 -32.06
CA ALA A 93 4.01 -10.52 -32.29
C ALA A 93 3.12 -9.36 -32.71
N THR A 94 3.49 -8.15 -32.31
CA THR A 94 3.52 -7.07 -33.29
C THR A 94 4.83 -6.33 -33.11
N ALA A 95 5.70 -6.55 -34.08
CA ALA A 95 7.02 -5.98 -34.20
C ALA A 95 6.97 -4.66 -34.96
N VAL A 96 7.77 -3.70 -34.50
CA VAL A 96 8.64 -2.81 -35.32
C VAL A 96 9.59 -2.17 -34.29
N ALA A 97 10.81 -2.65 -34.06
CA ALA A 97 11.99 -2.70 -34.93
C ALA A 97 12.41 -1.32 -35.47
N SER A 98 13.36 -0.68 -34.79
CA SER A 98 14.62 -0.12 -35.35
C SER A 98 15.41 0.47 -34.17
N ALA A 99 16.52 -0.12 -33.70
CA ALA A 99 17.86 -0.02 -34.30
C ALA A 99 18.32 1.47 -34.36
N VAL A 100 19.46 1.94 -33.86
CA VAL A 100 20.75 1.32 -33.51
C VAL A 100 21.51 2.32 -32.61
N ALA A 101 22.42 1.78 -31.78
CA ALA A 101 23.76 2.28 -31.46
C ALA A 101 24.09 3.79 -31.46
N SER A 102 24.68 4.27 -30.35
CA SER A 102 26.14 4.44 -30.20
C SER A 102 26.38 5.27 -28.93
N ALA A 103 26.99 4.68 -27.90
CA ALA A 103 28.42 4.83 -27.60
C ALA A 103 28.77 6.11 -26.84
N ALA A 104 29.18 5.87 -25.59
CA ALA A 104 30.34 6.45 -24.92
C ALA A 104 30.52 7.98 -24.90
N ALA A 105 30.50 8.55 -23.68
CA ALA A 105 31.67 9.16 -23.04
C ALA A 105 31.24 10.15 -21.94
N GLU A 106 31.47 9.78 -20.68
CA GLU A 106 32.00 10.72 -19.67
C GLU A 106 33.36 11.27 -20.16
N PRO A 107 33.87 12.45 -19.75
CA PRO A 107 33.94 12.85 -18.33
C PRO A 107 33.94 14.36 -17.95
N GLU A 108 33.82 14.58 -16.64
CA GLU A 108 34.47 15.56 -15.74
C GLU A 108 34.46 17.12 -15.90
N VAL A 109 34.17 17.73 -14.73
CA VAL A 109 34.65 18.97 -14.05
C VAL A 109 34.36 20.40 -14.56
N ALA A 110 33.76 21.21 -13.66
CA ALA A 110 34.45 22.29 -12.90
C ALA A 110 33.57 23.53 -12.61
N ALA A 111 33.27 23.71 -11.32
CA ALA A 111 33.44 24.91 -10.48
C ALA A 111 32.85 26.31 -10.83
N LYS A 112 32.22 26.89 -9.76
CA LYS A 112 32.12 28.32 -9.35
C LYS A 112 31.51 29.31 -10.35
N GLY A 113 30.48 30.10 -10.07
CA GLY A 113 30.06 30.75 -8.83
C GLY A 113 29.89 32.25 -9.13
N SER A 114 28.76 32.87 -8.79
CA SER A 114 28.64 34.34 -8.74
C SER A 114 27.51 34.80 -7.81
N LYS A 115 27.81 35.93 -7.17
CA LYS A 115 27.21 36.54 -5.98
C LYS A 115 26.11 37.55 -6.36
N LYS A 116 25.05 37.58 -5.52
CA LYS A 116 24.55 38.77 -4.79
C LYS A 116 23.57 39.76 -5.48
N ALA A 117 22.32 39.65 -5.01
CA ALA A 117 21.49 40.68 -4.33
C ALA A 117 20.49 41.56 -5.10
N ARG A 118 19.47 41.95 -4.29
CA ARG A 118 18.38 42.94 -4.45
C ARG A 118 17.10 42.32 -5.05
N ASP A 119 15.90 42.44 -4.46
CA ASP A 119 15.32 43.59 -3.77
C ASP A 119 14.18 43.15 -2.81
N ALA A 120 13.99 43.90 -1.73
CA ALA A 120 12.96 43.67 -0.73
C ALA A 120 11.58 44.12 -1.25
N LYS A 121 10.59 43.22 -1.27
CA LYS A 121 9.19 43.65 -1.31
C LYS A 121 8.25 42.67 -0.63
N ALA A 122 7.64 43.17 0.44
CA ALA A 122 6.33 42.78 0.95
C ALA A 122 6.11 41.31 1.29
N SER A 123 6.48 40.96 2.50
CA SER A 123 5.67 40.10 3.38
C SER A 123 4.21 40.57 3.36
N LYS A 124 3.36 39.94 2.55
CA LYS A 124 1.91 39.77 2.74
C LYS A 124 1.33 38.99 1.55
N THR A 125 1.68 37.71 1.47
CA THR A 125 0.77 36.74 0.85
C THR A 125 0.18 35.97 2.01
N GLU A 126 -0.92 36.50 2.53
CA GLU A 126 -1.82 35.78 3.42
C GLU A 126 -2.32 34.54 2.68
N SER A 127 -1.58 33.43 2.81
CA SER A 127 -2.14 32.10 2.62
C SER A 127 -3.20 31.92 3.70
N ALA A 128 -4.42 32.26 3.30
CA ALA A 128 -5.71 31.78 3.78
C ALA A 128 -5.65 30.90 5.05
N GLY A 129 -6.12 31.48 6.16
CA GLY A 129 -6.80 30.72 7.21
C GLY A 129 -6.03 30.35 8.48
N LEU A 130 -4.72 30.05 8.42
CA LEU A 130 -3.96 29.62 9.60
C LEU A 130 -2.67 30.42 9.84
N SER A 131 -2.49 30.81 11.10
CA SER A 131 -1.23 31.38 11.59
C SER A 131 -0.10 30.36 11.48
N LYS A 132 1.15 30.83 11.39
CA LYS A 132 2.33 29.95 11.28
C LYS A 132 2.40 28.91 12.41
N ALA A 133 1.90 29.25 13.59
CA ALA A 133 1.77 28.35 14.74
C ALA A 133 0.73 27.24 14.53
N GLU A 134 -0.41 27.55 13.90
CA GLU A 134 -1.47 26.56 13.68
C GLU A 134 -1.12 25.60 12.52
N ARG A 135 -0.33 26.05 11.53
CA ARG A 135 0.27 25.14 10.53
C ARG A 135 1.32 24.22 11.15
N ASP A 136 2.12 24.72 12.09
CA ASP A 136 3.08 23.91 12.84
C ASP A 136 2.37 22.87 13.71
N GLU A 137 1.28 23.26 14.38
CA GLU A 137 0.39 22.35 15.12
C GLU A 137 -0.21 21.27 14.19
N LEU A 138 -0.59 21.63 12.97
CA LEU A 138 -1.12 20.68 11.98
C LEU A 138 -0.05 19.70 11.47
N GLU A 139 1.18 20.15 11.21
CA GLU A 139 2.30 19.26 10.85
C GLU A 139 2.73 18.37 12.03
N LYS A 140 2.70 18.90 13.26
CA LYS A 140 2.97 18.17 14.49
C LYS A 140 1.92 17.10 14.78
N LEU A 141 0.63 17.44 14.70
CA LEU A 141 -0.47 16.47 14.84
C LEU A 141 -0.38 15.33 13.83
N LYS A 142 0.03 15.60 12.58
CA LYS A 142 0.28 14.54 11.59
C LYS A 142 1.42 13.61 12.01
N ALA A 143 2.53 14.17 12.51
CA ALA A 143 3.66 13.39 12.99
C ALA A 143 3.28 12.56 14.22
N ASP A 144 2.57 13.14 15.19
CA ASP A 144 2.08 12.47 16.40
C ASP A 144 1.09 11.34 16.08
N ILE A 145 0.16 11.52 15.14
CA ILE A 145 -0.75 10.46 14.67
C ILE A 145 0.04 9.28 14.08
N ILE A 146 1.09 9.55 13.30
CA ILE A 146 1.92 8.49 12.70
C ILE A 146 2.74 7.78 13.78
N ALA A 147 3.37 8.52 14.68
CA ALA A 147 4.15 7.97 15.79
C ALA A 147 3.28 7.08 16.68
N ARG A 148 2.11 7.58 17.09
CA ARG A 148 1.19 6.81 17.95
C ARG A 148 0.63 5.57 17.26
N LYS A 149 0.28 5.65 15.97
CA LYS A 149 -0.10 4.47 15.19
C LYS A 149 1.05 3.47 15.04
N ALA A 150 2.30 3.93 15.00
CA ALA A 150 3.46 3.05 14.98
C ALA A 150 3.70 2.38 16.34
N GLU A 151 3.59 3.13 17.44
CA GLU A 151 3.65 2.60 18.81
C GLU A 151 2.55 1.57 19.08
N LEU A 152 1.31 1.84 18.66
CA LEU A 152 0.19 0.93 18.83
C LEU A 152 0.39 -0.37 18.02
N LYS A 153 0.95 -0.28 16.80
CA LYS A 153 1.36 -1.47 16.03
C LYS A 153 2.51 -2.23 16.69
N ALA A 154 3.48 -1.52 17.26
CA ALA A 154 4.58 -2.13 18.00
C ALA A 154 4.09 -2.83 19.28
N ALA A 155 3.04 -2.31 19.90
CA ALA A 155 2.30 -2.93 21.00
C ALA A 155 1.36 -4.07 20.56
N GLY A 156 1.41 -4.48 19.28
CA GLY A 156 0.65 -5.60 18.74
C GLY A 156 -0.79 -5.28 18.35
N ARG A 157 -1.23 -4.02 18.41
CA ARG A 157 -2.58 -3.64 17.95
C ARG A 157 -2.66 -3.69 16.44
N THR A 158 -3.78 -4.20 15.93
CA THR A 158 -4.02 -4.23 14.49
C THR A 158 -4.22 -2.82 13.94
N GLY A 159 -3.97 -2.61 12.63
CA GLY A 159 -4.13 -1.29 12.02
C GLY A 159 -5.53 -0.68 12.18
N GLY A 160 -6.56 -1.52 12.24
CA GLY A 160 -7.94 -1.11 12.53
C GLY A 160 -8.12 -0.61 13.97
N GLU A 161 -7.54 -1.32 14.95
CA GLU A 161 -7.55 -0.90 16.36
C GLU A 161 -6.74 0.38 16.59
N CYS A 162 -5.61 0.55 15.88
CA CYS A 162 -4.83 1.79 15.94
C CYS A 162 -5.62 3.02 15.48
N ASN A 163 -6.64 2.83 14.62
CA ASN A 163 -7.51 3.90 14.15
C ASN A 163 -8.71 4.15 15.08
N ARG A 164 -8.93 3.30 16.08
CA ARG A 164 -9.95 3.45 17.13
C ARG A 164 -9.38 3.94 18.45
N ASP A 165 -8.06 4.06 18.55
CA ASP A 165 -7.40 4.65 19.70
C ASP A 165 -7.93 6.08 19.94
N GLU A 166 -8.39 6.35 21.16
CA GLU A 166 -9.08 7.59 21.51
C GLU A 166 -8.21 8.82 21.26
N GLN A 167 -6.90 8.68 21.44
CA GLN A 167 -5.93 9.75 21.20
C GLN A 167 -5.75 10.00 19.70
N VAL A 168 -5.63 8.94 18.90
CA VAL A 168 -5.60 9.03 17.43
C VAL A 168 -6.88 9.66 16.88
N VAL A 169 -8.06 9.27 17.37
CA VAL A 169 -9.35 9.82 16.94
C VAL A 169 -9.45 11.31 17.29
N THR A 170 -9.04 11.69 18.51
CA THR A 170 -9.03 13.08 18.98
C THR A 170 -8.10 13.95 18.14
N TRP A 171 -6.89 13.47 17.83
CA TRP A 171 -5.94 14.20 16.99
C TRP A 171 -6.38 14.30 15.54
N VAL A 172 -7.03 13.26 14.99
CA VAL A 172 -7.60 13.31 13.64
C VAL A 172 -8.76 14.31 13.58
N ALA A 173 -9.62 14.36 14.61
CA ALA A 173 -10.68 15.36 14.71
C ALA A 173 -10.10 16.79 14.75
N ARG A 174 -9.13 17.06 15.64
CA ARG A 174 -8.44 18.35 15.72
C ARG A 174 -7.73 18.73 14.41
N MET A 175 -7.09 17.76 13.75
CA MET A 175 -6.46 17.95 12.44
C MET A 175 -7.49 18.32 11.37
N ASN A 176 -8.68 17.69 11.38
CA ASN A 176 -9.75 17.99 10.43
C ASN A 176 -10.36 19.37 10.69
N GLU A 177 -10.51 19.77 11.95
CA GLU A 177 -10.94 21.13 12.32
C GLU A 177 -9.94 22.18 11.84
N LEU A 178 -8.63 21.96 12.04
CA LEU A 178 -7.60 22.87 11.52
C LEU A 178 -7.59 22.92 9.99
N LYS A 179 -7.75 21.77 9.30
CA LYS A 179 -7.87 21.73 7.84
C LYS A 179 -9.11 22.44 7.32
N ALA A 180 -10.26 22.28 7.98
CA ALA A 180 -11.50 22.98 7.66
C ALA A 180 -11.41 24.50 7.89
N LYS A 181 -10.53 24.92 8.81
CA LYS A 181 -10.22 26.33 9.05
C LYS A 181 -9.25 26.92 8.01
N GLU A 182 -8.36 26.09 7.43
CA GLU A 182 -7.51 26.46 6.26
C GLU A 182 -8.35 26.62 5.00
N ASP A 183 -9.27 25.68 4.79
CA ASP A 183 -10.04 25.55 3.56
C ASP A 183 -11.51 25.23 3.89
N PRO A 184 -12.38 26.26 4.03
CA PRO A 184 -13.78 26.06 4.39
C PRO A 184 -14.56 25.24 3.35
N SER A 185 -14.01 25.03 2.14
CA SER A 185 -14.58 24.13 1.13
C SER A 185 -14.58 22.66 1.59
N LEU A 186 -13.64 22.27 2.46
CA LEU A 186 -13.60 20.93 3.07
C LEU A 186 -14.65 20.73 4.19
N ALA A 187 -15.18 21.83 4.75
CA ALA A 187 -16.23 21.78 5.77
C ALA A 187 -17.64 21.59 5.17
N GLU A 188 -17.87 22.16 3.97
CA GLU A 188 -19.17 22.17 3.29
C GLU A 188 -19.50 20.86 2.55
N ALA A 189 -18.58 19.89 2.47
CA ALA A 189 -18.87 18.55 1.95
C ALA A 189 -19.73 17.69 2.92
N GLY A 190 -20.03 18.18 4.13
CA GLY A 190 -20.74 17.44 5.17
C GLY A 190 -22.07 18.05 5.65
N LYS A 191 -22.47 19.23 5.15
CA LYS A 191 -23.70 19.93 5.58
C LYS A 191 -24.41 20.55 4.38
N ASP A 192 -25.05 19.72 3.56
CA ASP A 192 -26.23 20.15 2.82
C ASP A 192 -27.43 19.30 3.24
N ALA A 193 -28.52 20.00 3.54
CA ALA A 193 -29.66 19.52 4.29
C ALA A 193 -30.73 18.87 3.40
N GLY A 194 -31.37 17.83 3.92
CA GLY A 194 -32.79 17.57 3.67
C GLY A 194 -33.20 17.00 2.30
N LYS A 195 -33.09 15.67 2.13
CA LYS A 195 -34.02 14.93 1.27
C LYS A 195 -34.18 13.47 1.73
N PRO A 196 -35.39 12.98 2.05
CA PRO A 196 -35.58 11.58 2.40
C PRO A 196 -35.75 10.75 1.13
N LYS A 197 -34.68 10.17 0.57
CA LYS A 197 -34.80 9.09 -0.43
C LYS A 197 -33.63 8.09 -0.42
N LYS A 198 -34.04 6.83 -0.20
CA LYS A 198 -33.45 5.54 -0.61
C LYS A 198 -32.10 5.09 0.00
N LYS A 199 -32.23 4.06 0.86
CA LYS A 199 -31.26 2.97 1.12
C LYS A 199 -30.38 2.68 -0.11
N GLY A 200 -29.08 2.90 0.05
CA GLY A 200 -28.04 2.64 -0.94
C GLY A 200 -26.75 3.37 -0.55
N GLY A 201 -26.44 3.38 0.75
CA GLY A 201 -25.34 4.16 1.32
C GLY A 201 -24.57 3.32 2.30
N THR A 202 -23.25 3.32 2.13
CA THR A 202 -22.25 2.67 2.97
C THR A 202 -22.63 2.71 4.45
N LEU A 203 -22.62 1.54 5.12
CA LEU A 203 -22.94 1.39 6.55
C LEU A 203 -22.29 2.51 7.37
N SER A 204 -23.08 3.15 8.25
CA SER A 204 -22.54 4.17 9.16
C SER A 204 -21.44 3.57 10.07
N SER A 205 -20.55 4.41 10.60
CA SER A 205 -19.45 3.96 11.48
C SER A 205 -19.93 3.07 12.63
N ALA A 206 -21.10 3.37 13.21
CA ALA A 206 -21.74 2.55 14.24
C ALA A 206 -22.22 1.18 13.71
N GLN A 207 -22.76 1.14 12.48
CA GLN A 207 -23.17 -0.11 11.84
C GLN A 207 -21.96 -0.96 11.41
N GLN A 208 -20.85 -0.33 10.99
CA GLN A 208 -19.60 -1.04 10.69
C GLN A 208 -19.02 -1.70 11.96
N ALA A 209 -18.97 -0.97 13.08
CA ALA A 209 -18.55 -1.52 14.36
C ALA A 209 -19.45 -2.66 14.83
N GLY A 210 -20.78 -2.53 14.65
CA GLY A 210 -21.74 -3.61 14.93
C GLY A 210 -21.52 -4.85 14.05
N LEU A 211 -21.21 -4.65 12.77
CA LEU A 211 -20.96 -5.74 11.82
C LEU A 211 -19.64 -6.48 12.13
N GLU A 212 -18.60 -5.74 12.51
CA GLU A 212 -17.35 -6.34 12.98
C GLU A 212 -17.53 -7.12 14.28
N ARG A 213 -18.36 -6.63 15.21
CA ARG A 213 -18.74 -7.37 16.41
C ARG A 213 -19.49 -8.65 16.10
N MET A 214 -20.46 -8.62 15.18
CA MET A 214 -21.20 -9.81 14.74
C MET A 214 -20.28 -10.83 14.04
N LYS A 215 -19.31 -10.36 13.26
CA LYS A 215 -18.30 -11.25 12.64
C LYS A 215 -17.38 -11.90 13.67
N ALA A 216 -16.97 -11.16 14.69
CA ALA A 216 -16.19 -11.71 15.80
C ALA A 216 -17.01 -12.76 16.57
N ASP A 217 -18.28 -12.46 16.88
CA ASP A 217 -19.21 -13.40 17.54
C ASP A 217 -19.42 -14.68 16.72
N LEU A 218 -19.55 -14.57 15.39
CA LEU A 218 -19.67 -15.73 14.50
C LEU A 218 -18.39 -16.58 14.45
N ALA A 219 -17.21 -15.96 14.55
CA ALA A 219 -15.94 -16.68 14.60
C ALA A 219 -15.74 -17.39 15.93
N GLU A 220 -16.11 -16.74 17.04
CA GLU A 220 -16.08 -17.33 18.37
C GLU A 220 -17.08 -18.48 18.50
N TYR A 221 -18.31 -18.28 18.01
CA TYR A 221 -19.33 -19.33 17.98
C TYR A 221 -18.91 -20.53 17.14
N ARG A 222 -18.27 -20.31 15.98
CA ARG A 222 -17.67 -21.39 15.19
C ARG A 222 -16.61 -22.16 15.98
N LEU A 223 -15.75 -21.46 16.70
CA LEU A 223 -14.67 -22.06 17.50
C LEU A 223 -15.25 -22.85 18.68
N GLN A 224 -16.33 -22.34 19.30
CA GLN A 224 -17.08 -23.03 20.33
C GLN A 224 -17.69 -24.34 19.81
N LEU A 225 -18.33 -24.32 18.63
CA LEU A 225 -18.89 -25.52 18.00
C LEU A 225 -17.80 -26.57 17.71
N VAL A 226 -16.59 -26.16 17.31
CA VAL A 226 -15.47 -27.08 17.10
C VAL A 226 -14.90 -27.61 18.42
N ASN A 227 -14.68 -26.75 19.41
CA ASN A 227 -13.94 -27.09 20.62
C ASN A 227 -14.80 -27.77 21.69
N GLU A 228 -16.03 -27.28 21.91
CA GLU A 228 -16.93 -27.81 22.95
C GLU A 228 -17.81 -28.93 22.42
N PHE A 229 -18.28 -28.80 21.17
CA PHE A 229 -19.21 -29.75 20.58
C PHE A 229 -18.57 -30.71 19.58
N GLY A 230 -17.30 -30.51 19.21
CA GLY A 230 -16.59 -31.38 18.27
C GLY A 230 -17.17 -31.37 16.86
N TYR A 231 -17.93 -30.32 16.50
CA TYR A 231 -18.66 -30.28 15.24
C TYR A 231 -17.71 -30.28 14.04
N SER A 232 -18.03 -31.10 13.05
CA SER A 232 -17.33 -31.07 11.78
C SER A 232 -17.75 -29.83 10.99
N LYS A 233 -16.99 -29.49 9.93
CA LYS A 233 -17.35 -28.37 9.05
C LYS A 233 -18.79 -28.48 8.51
N LYS A 234 -19.27 -29.70 8.23
CA LYS A 234 -20.64 -29.92 7.75
C LYS A 234 -21.69 -29.62 8.82
N ASP A 235 -21.43 -30.00 10.06
CA ASP A 235 -22.34 -29.78 11.19
C ASP A 235 -22.45 -28.29 11.53
N ILE A 236 -21.33 -27.57 11.49
CA ILE A 236 -21.31 -26.10 11.67
C ILE A 236 -22.11 -25.41 10.57
N GLU A 237 -21.99 -25.86 9.31
CA GLU A 237 -22.74 -25.28 8.19
C GLU A 237 -24.22 -25.68 8.17
N ALA A 238 -24.60 -26.74 8.89
CA ALA A 238 -25.98 -27.16 9.10
C ALA A 238 -26.60 -26.55 10.38
N ASP A 239 -25.80 -25.95 11.25
CA ASP A 239 -26.26 -25.34 12.48
C ASP A 239 -27.16 -24.11 12.21
N PRO A 240 -28.40 -24.11 12.72
CA PRO A 240 -29.37 -23.05 12.41
C PRO A 240 -28.93 -21.69 12.96
N ASP A 241 -28.26 -21.64 14.11
CA ASP A 241 -27.79 -20.41 14.75
C ASP A 241 -26.58 -19.83 13.99
N PHE A 242 -25.64 -20.67 13.57
CA PHE A 242 -24.52 -20.28 12.73
C PHE A 242 -25.00 -19.73 11.38
N LEU A 243 -26.00 -20.35 10.77
CA LEU A 243 -26.62 -19.88 9.54
C LEU A 243 -27.35 -18.56 9.71
N ASP A 244 -28.07 -18.36 10.83
CA ASP A 244 -28.79 -17.12 11.10
C ASP A 244 -27.82 -15.95 11.32
N LYS A 245 -26.80 -16.13 12.16
CA LYS A 245 -25.73 -15.13 12.36
C LYS A 245 -25.00 -14.81 11.04
N LYS A 246 -24.72 -15.82 10.22
CA LYS A 246 -24.11 -15.63 8.88
C LYS A 246 -25.02 -14.86 7.93
N LYS A 247 -26.33 -15.13 7.94
CA LYS A 247 -27.33 -14.41 7.13
C LYS A 247 -27.49 -12.96 7.60
N ALA A 248 -27.52 -12.71 8.91
CA ALA A 248 -27.60 -11.37 9.49
C ALA A 248 -26.41 -10.49 9.07
N ILE A 249 -25.18 -11.04 9.17
CA ILE A 249 -23.97 -10.36 8.68
C ILE A 249 -24.08 -10.09 7.18
N LYS A 250 -24.48 -11.08 6.37
CA LYS A 250 -24.60 -10.92 4.92
C LYS A 250 -25.68 -9.92 4.52
N ALA A 251 -26.79 -9.83 5.26
CA ALA A 251 -27.85 -8.86 5.03
C ALA A 251 -27.38 -7.42 5.31
N LEU A 252 -26.54 -7.23 6.32
CA LEU A 252 -25.91 -5.95 6.62
C LEU A 252 -24.82 -5.59 5.60
N GLU A 253 -24.03 -6.56 5.12
CA GLU A 253 -23.00 -6.32 4.08
C GLU A 253 -23.58 -6.09 2.69
N GLY A 254 -24.63 -6.83 2.32
CA GLY A 254 -25.29 -6.78 1.02
C GLY A 254 -26.31 -5.67 0.87
N GLY A 255 -26.56 -4.89 1.93
CA GLY A 255 -27.32 -3.64 1.87
C GLY A 255 -26.51 -2.44 1.36
N LYS A 256 -25.30 -2.69 0.83
CA LYS A 256 -24.45 -1.70 0.14
C LYS A 256 -24.93 -1.44 -1.28
#